data_AF-A0A1I1XA22-F1
#
_entry.id   AF-A0A1I1XA22-F1
#
_cell.length_a   1.000
_cell.length_b   1.000
_cell.length_c   1.000
_cell.angle_alpha   90.00
_cell.angle_beta   90.00
_cell.angle_gamma   90.00
#
_symmetry.space_group_name_H-M   'P 1'
#
loop_
_entity.id
_entity.type
_entity.pdbx_description
1 polymer ?
#
loop_
_entity_poly.entity_id
_entity_poly.type
_entity_poly.pdbx_seq_one_letter_code
_entity_poly.pdbx_strand_id
1 'polypeptide(L)'
;MAEHSAAPLIRKAAWLALVMLLLMACSVVSVLMLDGWLAVAVPLAVAVLTATIVALAFMEVQKADVVSQISAGVAVAFLGILFALTFADELTRAHIPPTFEGAGE
;
A
#
# COMPACT_ATOMS: atom_id res chain seq x y z
N MET A 1 29.34 -4.48 32.87
CA MET A 1 28.79 -3.12 32.64
C MET A 1 28.43 -3.02 31.15
N ALA A 2 27.33 -3.64 30.72
CA ALA A 2 26.98 -3.82 29.29
C ALA A 2 25.48 -3.61 29.01
N GLU A 3 24.79 -2.82 29.82
CA GLU A 3 23.33 -2.63 29.72
C GLU A 3 22.90 -1.37 28.95
N HIS A 4 23.81 -0.46 28.60
CA HIS A 4 23.42 0.84 28.01
C HIS A 4 23.25 0.84 26.48
N SER A 5 23.55 -0.27 25.79
CA SER A 5 23.62 -0.28 24.31
C SER A 5 22.30 -0.69 23.61
N ALA A 6 21.41 -1.45 24.28
CA ALA A 6 20.19 -1.99 23.66
C ALA A 6 18.96 -1.04 23.73
N ALA A 7 18.95 -0.11 24.70
CA ALA A 7 17.84 0.81 24.92
C ALA A 7 17.41 1.62 23.67
N PRO A 8 18.31 2.19 22.84
CA PRO A 8 17.88 2.98 21.68
C PRO A 8 17.27 2.13 20.55
N LEU A 9 17.74 0.88 20.37
CA LEU A 9 17.22 -0.05 19.36
C LEU A 9 15.82 -0.54 19.74
N ILE A 10 15.63 -0.95 21.00
CA ILE A 10 14.32 -1.37 21.53
C ILE A 10 13.33 -0.22 21.42
N ARG A 11 13.72 1.01 21.76
CA ARG A 11 12.86 2.19 21.62
C ARG A 11 12.44 2.45 20.17
N LYS A 12 13.36 2.33 19.21
CA LYS A 12 13.04 2.49 17.78
C LYS A 12 12.09 1.41 17.28
N ALA A 13 12.34 0.16 17.64
CA ALA A 13 11.47 -0.96 17.27
C ALA A 13 10.07 -0.82 17.89
N ALA A 14 9.97 -0.44 19.16
CA ALA A 14 8.72 -0.17 19.84
C ALA A 14 7.93 0.97 19.18
N TRP A 15 8.63 2.03 18.73
CA TRP A 15 8.00 3.14 18.03
C TRP A 15 7.47 2.73 16.65
N LEU A 16 8.24 1.96 15.87
CA LEU A 16 7.78 1.40 14.59
C LEU A 16 6.57 0.47 14.77
N ALA A 17 6.59 -0.38 15.79
CA ALA A 17 5.48 -1.27 16.11
C ALA A 17 4.21 -0.47 16.49
N LEU A 18 4.34 0.59 17.28
CA LEU A 18 3.23 1.48 17.61
C LEU A 18 2.66 2.18 16.37
N VAL A 19 3.51 2.69 15.48
CA VAL A 19 3.06 3.32 14.23
C VAL A 19 2.33 2.32 13.34
N MET A 20 2.86 1.10 13.19
CA MET A 20 2.20 0.02 12.44
C MET A 20 0.83 -0.33 13.02
N LEU A 21 0.74 -0.45 14.35
CA LEU A 21 -0.53 -0.74 15.04
C LEU A 21 -1.54 0.40 14.84
N LEU A 22 -1.08 1.65 14.91
CA LEU A 22 -1.92 2.83 14.69
C LEU A 22 -2.45 2.89 13.26
N LEU A 23 -1.60 2.62 12.26
CA LEU A 23 -2.00 2.54 10.86
C LEU A 23 -3.05 1.44 10.65
N MET A 24 -2.83 0.25 11.24
CA MET A 24 -3.80 -0.84 11.17
C MET A 24 -5.15 -0.46 11.80
N ALA A 25 -5.14 0.16 12.98
CA ALA A 25 -6.35 0.66 13.62
C ALA A 25 -7.06 1.72 12.76
N CYS A 26 -6.31 2.65 12.16
CA CYS A 26 -6.85 3.66 11.24
C CYS A 26 -7.52 3.02 10.01
N SER A 27 -6.91 1.97 9.46
CA SER A 27 -7.50 1.21 8.35
C SER A 27 -8.82 0.56 8.74
N VAL A 28 -8.91 -0.05 9.92
CA VAL A 28 -10.17 -0.68 10.37
C VAL A 28 -11.25 0.38 10.64
N VAL A 29 -10.89 1.46 11.34
CA VAL A 29 -11.83 2.54 11.66
C VAL A 29 -12.35 3.22 10.40
N SER A 30 -11.49 3.44 9.40
CA SER A 30 -11.91 4.07 8.14
C SER A 30 -12.95 3.24 7.40
N VAL A 31 -12.83 1.92 7.33
CA VAL A 31 -13.85 1.05 6.73
C VAL A 31 -15.17 1.09 7.50
N LEU A 32 -15.12 1.23 8.83
CA LEU A 32 -16.32 1.25 9.67
C LEU A 32 -17.05 2.61 9.68
N MET A 33 -16.34 3.71 9.40
CA MET A 33 -16.89 5.07 9.53
C MET A 33 -17.07 5.81 8.20
N LEU A 34 -16.32 5.45 7.15
CA LEU A 34 -16.46 6.06 5.83
C LEU A 34 -17.33 5.17 4.95
N ASP A 35 -18.09 5.79 4.06
CA ASP A 35 -18.93 5.10 3.09
C ASP A 35 -18.51 5.49 1.65
N GLY A 36 -18.88 4.65 0.68
CA GLY A 36 -18.55 4.86 -0.73
C GLY A 36 -17.04 4.77 -1.05
N TRP A 37 -16.56 5.55 -2.02
CA TRP A 37 -15.19 5.44 -2.54
C TRP A 37 -14.10 5.78 -1.49
N LEU A 38 -14.44 6.59 -0.48
CA LEU A 38 -13.55 6.93 0.62
C LEU A 38 -13.22 5.71 1.49
N ALA A 39 -14.16 4.77 1.65
CA ALA A 39 -13.97 3.54 2.41
C ALA A 39 -12.90 2.62 1.78
N VAL A 40 -12.61 2.79 0.49
CA VAL A 40 -11.57 2.04 -0.22
C VAL A 40 -10.27 2.85 -0.33
N ALA A 41 -10.38 4.14 -0.66
CA ALA A 41 -9.22 4.99 -0.88
C ALA A 41 -8.36 5.18 0.38
N VAL A 42 -8.99 5.32 1.55
CA VAL A 42 -8.25 5.56 2.81
C VAL A 42 -7.47 4.32 3.26
N PRO A 43 -8.06 3.11 3.38
CA PRO A 43 -7.30 1.89 3.65
C PRO A 43 -6.19 1.63 2.65
N LEU A 44 -6.42 1.91 1.36
CA LEU A 44 -5.39 1.75 0.33
C LEU A 44 -4.20 2.69 0.58
N ALA A 45 -4.46 3.96 0.91
CA ALA A 45 -3.41 4.90 1.27
C ALA A 45 -2.62 4.46 2.51
N VAL A 46 -3.31 3.93 3.53
CA VAL A 46 -2.69 3.37 4.73
C VAL A 46 -1.82 2.15 4.39
N ALA A 47 -2.28 1.27 3.50
CA ALA A 47 -1.53 0.11 3.05
C ALA A 47 -0.25 0.53 2.30
N VAL A 48 -0.33 1.53 1.41
CA VAL A 48 0.85 2.08 0.69
C VAL A 48 1.85 2.69 1.68
N LEU A 49 1.39 3.45 2.67
CA LEU A 49 2.25 4.04 3.69
C LEU A 49 2.94 2.95 4.53
N THR A 50 2.19 1.92 4.93
CA THR A 50 2.70 0.77 5.68
C THR A 50 3.78 0.04 4.89
N ALA A 51 3.52 -0.28 3.62
CA ALA A 51 4.50 -0.91 2.73
C ALA A 51 5.77 -0.07 2.57
N THR A 52 5.63 1.26 2.45
CA THR A 52 6.76 2.20 2.35
C THR A 52 7.62 2.18 3.61
N ILE A 53 6.99 2.21 4.80
CA ILE A 53 7.71 2.12 6.07
C ILE A 53 8.46 0.79 6.16
N VAL A 54 7.81 -0.33 5.81
CA VAL A 54 8.45 -1.66 5.82
C VAL A 54 9.66 -1.69 4.88
N ALA A 55 9.51 -1.20 3.65
CA ALA A 55 10.58 -1.18 2.66
C ALA A 55 11.79 -0.33 3.11
N LEU A 56 11.55 0.84 3.70
CA LEU A 56 12.62 1.75 4.10
C LEU A 56 13.24 1.39 5.46
N ALA A 57 12.44 1.01 6.45
CA ALA A 57 12.89 0.82 7.82
C ALA A 57 13.27 -0.63 8.16
N PHE A 58 12.61 -1.63 7.56
CA PHE A 58 12.85 -3.04 7.87
C PHE A 58 13.66 -3.75 6.78
N MET A 59 13.34 -3.51 5.51
CA MET A 59 14.09 -4.09 4.40
C MET A 59 15.36 -3.28 4.06
N GLU A 60 15.50 -2.08 4.64
CA GLU A 60 16.62 -1.17 4.41
C GLU A 60 16.99 -1.04 2.92
N VAL A 61 15.99 -0.92 2.02
CA VAL A 61 16.20 -0.94 0.56
C VAL A 61 17.26 0.08 0.12
N GLN A 62 17.36 1.23 0.78
CA GLN A 62 18.38 2.26 0.51
C GLN A 62 19.83 1.81 0.76
N LYS A 63 20.03 0.77 1.57
CA LYS A 63 21.34 0.17 1.87
C LYS A 63 21.57 -1.13 1.10
N ALA A 64 20.57 -1.63 0.39
CA ALA A 64 20.71 -2.78 -0.48
C ALA A 64 21.64 -2.46 -1.67
N ASP A 65 22.09 -3.50 -2.37
CA ASP A 65 22.90 -3.31 -3.57
C ASP A 65 22.13 -2.58 -4.67
N VAL A 66 22.88 -2.00 -5.61
CA VAL A 66 22.31 -1.16 -6.68
C VAL A 66 21.31 -1.94 -7.54
N VAL A 67 21.54 -3.25 -7.76
CA VAL A 67 20.63 -4.08 -8.55
C VAL A 67 19.29 -4.26 -7.83
N SER A 68 19.29 -4.50 -6.52
CA SER A 68 18.07 -4.62 -5.71
C SER A 68 17.30 -3.29 -5.62
N GLN A 69 18.00 -2.16 -5.54
CA GLN A 69 17.34 -0.84 -5.57
C GLN A 69 16.63 -0.58 -6.89
N ILE A 70 17.30 -0.86 -8.01
CA ILE A 70 16.72 -0.70 -9.35
C ILE A 70 15.54 -1.66 -9.52
N SER A 71 15.67 -2.92 -9.10
CA SER A 71 14.59 -3.90 -9.24
C SER A 71 13.35 -3.51 -8.42
N ALA A 72 13.53 -2.99 -7.20
CA ALA A 72 12.44 -2.45 -6.39
C ALA A 72 11.75 -1.27 -7.08
N GLY A 73 12.53 -0.34 -7.65
CA GLY A 73 11.99 0.79 -8.43
C GLY A 73 11.21 0.34 -9.65
N VAL A 74 11.73 -0.64 -10.40
CA VAL A 74 11.06 -1.23 -11.57
C VAL A 74 9.77 -1.93 -11.18
N ALA A 75 9.77 -2.69 -10.07
CA ALA A 75 8.59 -3.37 -9.57
C ALA A 75 7.47 -2.38 -9.21
N VAL A 76 7.82 -1.27 -8.53
CA VAL A 76 6.86 -0.21 -8.18
C VAL A 76 6.34 0.52 -9.43
N ALA A 77 7.22 0.85 -10.37
CA ALA A 77 6.82 1.48 -11.63
C ALA A 77 5.87 0.57 -12.44
N PHE A 78 6.20 -0.72 -12.52
CA PHE A 78 5.40 -1.72 -13.20
C PHE A 78 4.03 -1.91 -12.54
N LEU A 79 3.98 -1.95 -11.20
CA LEU A 79 2.72 -1.98 -10.46
C LEU A 79 1.85 -0.75 -10.78
N GLY A 80 2.45 0.43 -10.87
CA GLY A 80 1.75 1.65 -11.29
C GLY A 80 1.14 1.54 -12.69
N ILE A 81 1.86 0.94 -13.65
CA ILE A 81 1.35 0.67 -15.00
C ILE A 81 0.15 -0.29 -14.95
N LEU A 82 0.25 -1.38 -14.20
CA LEU A 82 -0.86 -2.33 -14.05
C LEU A 82 -2.10 -1.66 -13.44
N PHE A 83 -1.91 -0.79 -12.46
CA PHE A 83 -2.98 -0.01 -11.87
C PHE A 83 -3.64 0.88 -12.93
N ALA A 84 -2.84 1.68 -13.66
CA ALA A 84 -3.36 2.55 -14.72
C ALA A 84 -4.15 1.78 -15.80
N LEU A 85 -3.63 0.63 -16.25
CA LEU A 85 -4.32 -0.22 -17.22
C LEU A 85 -5.63 -0.77 -16.68
N THR A 86 -5.67 -1.21 -15.42
CA THR A 86 -6.89 -1.70 -14.78
C THR A 86 -7.96 -0.62 -14.72
N PHE A 87 -7.60 0.60 -14.29
CA PHE A 87 -8.55 1.71 -14.25
C PHE A 87 -9.00 2.14 -15.64
N ALA A 88 -8.10 2.10 -16.64
CA ALA A 88 -8.47 2.39 -18.03
C ALA A 88 -9.47 1.37 -18.58
N ASP A 89 -9.31 0.08 -18.24
CA ASP A 89 -10.26 -0.99 -18.61
C ASP A 89 -11.65 -0.72 -18.01
N GLU A 90 -11.72 -0.47 -16.71
CA GLU A 90 -12.98 -0.20 -16.00
C GLU A 90 -13.70 1.05 -16.55
N LEU A 91 -12.96 2.14 -16.79
CA LEU A 91 -13.52 3.36 -17.37
C LEU A 91 -14.07 3.14 -18.78
N THR A 92 -13.46 2.23 -19.55
CA THR A 92 -13.90 1.92 -20.91
C THR A 92 -15.10 0.97 -20.91
N ARG A 93 -15.22 0.05 -19.94
CA ARG A 93 -16.40 -0.83 -19.78
C ARG A 93 -17.68 -0.09 -19.46
N ALA A 94 -17.60 1.07 -18.81
CA ALA A 94 -18.76 1.93 -18.57
C ALA A 94 -19.45 2.41 -19.88
N HIS A 95 -18.81 2.20 -21.04
CA HIS A 95 -19.31 2.62 -22.35
C HIS A 95 -19.85 1.47 -23.22
N ILE A 96 -20.14 0.29 -22.66
CA ILE A 96 -20.77 -0.81 -23.42
C ILE A 96 -22.20 -0.39 -23.82
N PRO A 97 -22.53 -0.30 -25.12
CA PRO A 97 -23.87 0.07 -25.55
C PRO A 97 -24.89 -1.01 -25.16
N PRO A 98 -26.13 -0.62 -24.76
CA PRO A 98 -27.18 -1.54 -24.29
C PRO A 98 -27.71 -2.50 -25.36
N THR A 99 -27.16 -2.48 -26.57
CA THR A 99 -27.58 -3.28 -27.73
C THR A 99 -27.31 -4.78 -27.60
N PHE A 100 -26.71 -5.23 -26.49
CA PHE A 100 -26.45 -6.65 -26.20
C PHE A 100 -27.38 -7.23 -25.12
N GLU A 101 -28.31 -6.45 -24.57
CA GLU A 101 -29.23 -6.87 -23.49
C GLU A 101 -30.52 -7.55 -24.01
N GLY A 102 -30.61 -7.86 -25.31
CA GLY A 102 -31.82 -8.39 -25.95
C GLY A 102 -31.60 -9.33 -27.13
N ALA A 103 -30.53 -10.12 -27.15
CA ALA A 103 -30.25 -11.13 -28.18
C ALA A 103 -30.30 -12.58 -27.63
N GLY A 104 -31.25 -12.84 -26.74
CA GLY A 104 -31.58 -14.17 -26.24
C GLY A 104 -32.98 -14.13 -25.67
N GLU A 105 -33.91 -14.77 -26.38
CA GLU A 105 -35.26 -15.10 -25.90
C GLU A 105 -35.21 -15.96 -24.63
#